data_AF-A0A1B2EXG5-F1
#
_entry.id   AF-A0A1B2EXG5-F1
#
_cell.length_a   1.000
_cell.length_b   1.000
_cell.length_c   1.000
_cell.angle_alpha   90.00
_cell.angle_beta   90.00
_cell.angle_gamma   90.00
#
_symmetry.space_group_name_H-M   'P 1'
#
loop_
_entity.id
_entity.type
_entity.pdbx_description
1 polymer ?
#
loop_
_entity_poly.entity_id
_entity_poly.type
_entity_poly.pdbx_seq_one_letter_code
_entity_poly.pdbx_strand_id
1 'polypeptide(L)'
;MPFYLETVKSVFQDNDVGRNQPKYRGQSLDLRSIRRTALLTVEGERDDICSVGQTVAAHDLCSQLPPFMKRHHLQTGVGHYGVFSGRKWENQVYPVVRNFILSNN
;
A
#
# COMPACT_ATOMS: atom_id res chain seq x y z
N MET A 1 11.28 -22.53 0.40
CA MET A 1 9.95 -23.06 0.03
C MET A 1 8.84 -22.96 1.10
N PRO A 2 9.07 -22.95 2.44
CA PRO A 2 7.94 -22.88 3.40
C PRO A 2 7.17 -21.54 3.37
N PHE A 3 7.84 -20.43 3.08
CA PHE A 3 7.22 -19.09 3.11
C PHE A 3 6.18 -18.82 2.01
N TYR A 4 6.28 -19.46 0.84
CA TYR A 4 5.37 -19.17 -0.27
C TYR A 4 3.95 -19.66 0.02
N LEU A 5 3.80 -20.92 0.45
CA LEU A 5 2.49 -21.49 0.78
C LEU A 5 1.85 -20.81 1.99
N GLU A 6 2.66 -20.43 2.99
CA GLU A 6 2.19 -19.65 4.14
C GLU A 6 1.66 -18.27 3.71
N THR A 7 2.36 -17.58 2.80
CA THR A 7 1.93 -16.28 2.27
C THR A 7 0.64 -16.42 1.45
N VAL A 8 0.56 -17.42 0.56
CA VAL A 8 -0.65 -17.71 -0.22
C VAL A 8 -1.84 -17.93 0.71
N LYS A 9 -1.68 -18.76 1.74
CA LYS A 9 -2.75 -19.03 2.69
C LYS A 9 -3.14 -17.78 3.49
N SER A 10 -2.20 -17.18 4.21
CA SER A 10 -2.52 -16.10 5.16
C SER A 10 -2.93 -14.79 4.47
N VAL A 11 -2.21 -14.38 3.42
CA VAL A 11 -2.45 -13.09 2.75
C VAL A 11 -3.58 -13.17 1.74
N PHE A 12 -3.57 -14.19 0.87
CA PHE A 12 -4.49 -14.23 -0.27
C PHE A 12 -5.77 -15.05 0.00
N GLN A 13 -5.71 -16.14 0.77
CA GLN A 13 -6.89 -16.97 1.05
C GLN A 13 -7.62 -16.53 2.32
N ASP A 14 -6.92 -16.43 3.44
CA ASP A 14 -7.51 -16.12 4.75
C ASP A 14 -7.71 -14.61 4.95
N ASN A 15 -7.02 -13.78 4.14
CA ASN A 15 -7.03 -12.32 4.19
C ASN A 15 -6.68 -11.76 5.57
N ASP A 16 -5.68 -12.37 6.23
CA ASP A 16 -5.29 -12.02 7.59
C ASP A 16 -4.83 -10.55 7.69
N VAL A 17 -4.12 -10.05 6.68
CA VAL A 17 -3.65 -8.65 6.63
C VAL A 17 -4.84 -7.69 6.53
N GLY A 18 -5.77 -7.91 5.59
CA GLY A 18 -6.96 -7.07 5.42
C GLY A 18 -7.93 -7.13 6.60
N ARG A 19 -7.88 -8.21 7.40
CA ARG A 19 -8.64 -8.37 8.65
C ARG A 19 -7.91 -7.84 9.88
N ASN A 20 -6.72 -7.26 9.73
CA ASN A 20 -5.86 -6.81 10.83
C ASN A 20 -5.53 -7.92 11.84
N GLN A 21 -5.26 -9.12 11.35
CA GLN A 21 -4.77 -10.27 12.11
C GLN A 21 -3.41 -10.82 11.59
N PRO A 22 -2.50 -10.02 11.01
CA PRO A 22 -1.23 -10.56 10.53
C PRO A 22 -0.38 -11.11 11.68
N LYS A 23 0.41 -12.13 11.37
CA LYS A 23 1.37 -12.72 12.31
C LYS A 23 2.79 -12.61 11.76
N TYR A 24 3.75 -12.32 12.63
CA TYR A 24 5.17 -12.36 12.32
C TYR A 24 5.89 -13.17 13.38
N ARG A 25 6.57 -14.26 12.97
CA ARG A 25 7.25 -15.19 13.88
C ARG A 25 6.35 -15.67 15.03
N GLY A 26 5.11 -15.98 14.71
CA GLY A 26 4.08 -16.44 15.67
C GLY A 26 3.45 -15.34 16.53
N GLN A 27 3.94 -14.09 16.44
CA GLN A 27 3.39 -12.96 17.19
C GLN A 27 2.32 -12.24 16.38
N SER A 28 1.18 -11.94 17.01
CA SER A 28 0.12 -11.16 16.37
C SER A 28 0.55 -9.70 16.24
N LEU A 29 0.30 -9.11 15.08
CA LEU A 29 0.56 -7.71 14.79
C LEU A 29 -0.77 -6.95 14.69
N ASP A 30 -0.78 -5.73 15.21
CA ASP A 30 -1.90 -4.79 15.03
C ASP A 30 -1.43 -3.64 14.13
N LEU A 31 -1.95 -3.54 12.91
CA LEU A 31 -1.63 -2.46 11.97
C LEU A 31 -2.14 -1.11 12.47
N ARG A 32 -3.17 -1.13 13.33
CA ARG A 32 -3.55 0.02 14.13
C ARG A 32 -2.55 0.27 15.24
N SER A 33 -1.30 -0.18 15.23
CA SER A 33 -0.22 0.31 16.11
C SER A 33 0.69 1.35 15.42
N ILE A 34 0.52 1.52 14.10
CA ILE A 34 1.23 2.54 13.32
C ILE A 34 0.71 3.94 13.69
N ARG A 35 1.58 4.82 14.18
CA ARG A 35 1.23 6.17 14.67
C ARG A 35 2.11 7.31 14.16
N ARG A 36 3.34 6.98 13.75
CA ARG A 36 4.42 7.97 13.60
C ARG A 36 5.07 7.86 12.23
N THR A 37 4.26 7.95 11.19
CA THR A 37 4.72 8.05 9.81
C THR A 37 3.61 8.60 8.93
N ALA A 38 3.97 9.34 7.89
CA ALA A 38 3.05 9.62 6.80
C ALA A 38 2.82 8.33 5.96
N LEU A 39 1.65 8.20 5.36
CA LEU A 39 1.25 7.08 4.49
C LEU A 39 0.83 7.62 3.12
N LEU A 40 1.50 7.15 2.07
CA LEU A 40 1.12 7.39 0.68
C LEU A 40 0.73 6.05 0.04
N THR A 41 -0.46 5.99 -0.57
CA THR A 41 -0.85 4.90 -1.45
C THR A 41 -0.87 5.39 -2.90
N VAL A 42 -0.40 4.55 -3.81
CA VAL A 42 -0.33 4.83 -5.25
C VAL A 42 -0.98 3.66 -5.99
N GLU A 43 -1.99 3.94 -6.81
CA GLU A 43 -2.69 2.92 -7.60
C GLU A 43 -2.70 3.30 -9.09
N GLY A 44 -2.75 2.31 -9.97
CA GLY A 44 -2.92 2.49 -11.40
C GLY A 44 -4.37 2.25 -11.82
N GLU A 45 -4.96 3.16 -12.59
CA GLU A 45 -6.34 3.03 -13.09
C GLU A 45 -6.56 1.72 -13.90
N ARG A 46 -5.53 1.25 -14.60
CA ARG A 46 -5.58 0.06 -15.46
C ARG A 46 -4.77 -1.10 -14.87
N ASP A 47 -4.52 -1.11 -13.56
CA ASP A 47 -3.81 -2.18 -12.88
C ASP A 47 -4.70 -3.44 -12.78
N ASP A 48 -4.28 -4.50 -13.46
CA ASP A 48 -4.94 -5.80 -13.54
C ASP A 48 -4.36 -6.83 -12.55
N ILE A 49 -3.31 -6.48 -11.80
CA ILE A 49 -2.68 -7.31 -10.77
C ILE A 49 -3.17 -6.88 -9.39
N CYS A 50 -3.16 -5.58 -9.11
CA CYS A 50 -3.66 -4.97 -7.89
C CYS A 50 -4.69 -3.90 -8.25
N SER A 51 -5.95 -4.32 -8.43
CA SER A 51 -7.03 -3.41 -8.80
C SER A 51 -7.20 -2.24 -7.83
N VAL A 52 -7.69 -1.13 -8.36
CA VAL A 52 -8.07 0.06 -7.60
C VAL A 52 -8.90 -0.32 -6.37
N GLY A 53 -8.56 0.26 -5.21
CA GLY A 53 -9.18 -0.04 -3.93
C GLY A 53 -8.34 -0.94 -3.02
N GLN A 54 -7.48 -1.79 -3.56
CA GLN A 54 -6.67 -2.73 -2.77
C GLN A 54 -5.58 -2.05 -1.95
N THR A 55 -4.89 -1.07 -2.54
CA THR A 55 -3.77 -0.36 -1.90
C THR A 55 -4.30 0.72 -0.97
N VAL A 56 -5.34 1.47 -1.38
CA VAL A 56 -5.94 2.52 -0.53
C VAL A 56 -6.56 1.95 0.76
N ALA A 57 -6.96 0.67 0.79
CA ALA A 57 -7.43 -0.01 2.00
C ALA A 57 -6.41 0.01 3.16
N ALA A 58 -5.11 0.20 2.87
CA ALA A 58 -4.09 0.42 3.90
C ALA A 58 -4.40 1.62 4.80
N HIS A 59 -5.18 2.61 4.32
CA HIS A 59 -5.59 3.78 5.09
C HIS A 59 -6.51 3.39 6.26
N ASP A 60 -7.38 2.40 6.06
CA ASP A 60 -8.29 1.89 7.10
C ASP A 60 -7.54 1.00 8.10
N LEU A 61 -6.62 0.17 7.60
CA LEU A 61 -5.74 -0.65 8.45
C LEU A 61 -4.87 0.23 9.35
N CYS A 62 -4.33 1.32 8.81
CA CYS A 62 -3.58 2.34 9.55
C CYS A 62 -4.50 3.42 10.15
N SER A 63 -5.66 3.02 10.69
CA SER A 63 -6.74 3.93 11.18
C SER A 63 -6.28 5.01 12.14
N GLN A 64 -5.18 4.80 12.84
CA GLN A 64 -4.71 5.68 13.90
C GLN A 64 -3.72 6.75 13.42
N LEU A 65 -3.32 6.72 12.16
CA LEU A 65 -2.69 7.86 11.52
C LEU A 65 -3.76 8.94 11.28
N PRO A 66 -3.51 10.21 11.66
CA PRO A 66 -4.41 11.32 11.35
C PRO A 66 -4.67 11.44 9.84
N PRO A 67 -5.85 11.94 9.41
CA PRO A 67 -6.17 12.09 7.99
C PRO A 67 -5.13 12.91 7.20
N PHE A 68 -4.56 13.95 7.80
CA PHE A 68 -3.55 14.80 7.14
C PHE A 68 -2.21 14.09 6.88
N MET A 69 -1.95 12.96 7.55
CA MET A 69 -0.76 12.12 7.31
C MET A 69 -0.99 11.09 6.21
N LYS A 70 -2.21 10.96 5.69
CA LYS A 70 -2.58 9.97 4.68
C LYS A 70 -2.83 10.64 3.35
N ARG A 71 -2.24 10.12 2.28
CA ARG A 71 -2.51 10.59 0.92
C ARG A 71 -2.68 9.41 -0.03
N HIS A 72 -3.62 9.53 -0.95
CA HIS A 72 -3.85 8.55 -2.01
C HIS A 72 -3.63 9.21 -3.37
N HIS A 73 -2.94 8.54 -4.28
CA HIS A 73 -2.72 8.96 -5.66
C HIS A 73 -3.19 7.87 -6.62
N LEU A 74 -4.27 8.15 -7.35
CA LEU A 74 -4.72 7.31 -8.45
C LEU A 74 -4.11 7.82 -9.76
N GLN A 75 -3.27 7.01 -10.38
CA GLN A 75 -2.60 7.35 -11.63
C GLN A 75 -3.43 6.90 -12.83
N THR A 76 -3.93 7.86 -13.60
CA THR A 76 -4.71 7.60 -14.82
C THR A 76 -3.88 6.97 -15.93
N GLY A 77 -4.47 5.96 -16.58
CA GLY A 77 -3.94 5.31 -17.78
C GLY A 77 -2.64 4.53 -17.60
N VAL A 78 -2.29 4.12 -16.39
CA VAL A 78 -1.19 3.16 -16.13
C VAL A 78 -1.76 1.83 -15.66
N GLY A 79 -1.15 0.74 -16.10
CA GLY A 79 -1.28 -0.55 -15.44
C GLY A 79 -0.23 -0.71 -14.33
N HIS A 80 -0.10 -1.93 -13.83
CA HIS A 80 0.73 -2.26 -12.66
C HIS A 80 2.14 -1.65 -12.72
N TYR A 81 2.89 -1.94 -13.78
CA TYR A 81 4.28 -1.46 -13.88
C TYR A 81 4.40 0.06 -14.04
N GLY A 82 3.36 0.74 -14.56
CA GLY A 82 3.42 2.18 -14.79
C GLY A 82 3.33 3.01 -13.52
N VAL A 83 3.00 2.40 -12.37
CA VAL A 83 3.02 3.07 -11.06
C VAL A 83 4.42 3.13 -10.44
N PHE A 84 5.41 2.40 -10.98
CA PHE A 84 6.79 2.39 -10.47
C PHE A 84 7.89 2.31 -11.54
N SER A 85 7.54 2.32 -12.83
CA SER A 85 8.51 2.25 -13.92
C SER A 85 8.06 2.96 -15.21
N GLY A 86 9.03 3.31 -16.06
CA GLY A 86 8.81 3.93 -17.36
C GLY A 86 8.45 5.42 -17.32
N ARG A 87 8.12 5.97 -18.49
CA ARG A 87 7.95 7.43 -18.67
C ARG A 87 6.84 8.04 -17.80
N LYS A 88 5.74 7.33 -17.57
CA LYS A 88 4.65 7.83 -16.71
C LYS A 88 5.06 7.86 -15.24
N TRP A 89 5.85 6.89 -14.78
CA TRP A 89 6.47 6.96 -13.45
C TRP A 89 7.38 8.18 -13.33
N GLU A 90 8.37 8.31 -14.21
CA GLU A 90 9.38 9.38 -14.13
C GLU A 90 8.76 10.78 -14.14
N ASN A 91 7.76 11.01 -15.01
CA ASN A 91 7.20 12.33 -15.24
C ASN A 91 5.96 12.66 -14.39
N GLN A 92 5.30 11.67 -13.78
CA GLN A 92 4.01 11.88 -13.10
C GLN A 92 4.00 11.32 -11.68
N VAL A 93 4.28 10.03 -11.50
CA VAL A 93 4.18 9.38 -10.18
C VAL A 93 5.38 9.69 -9.28
N TYR A 94 6.60 9.62 -9.80
CA TYR A 94 7.81 9.90 -9.03
C TYR A 94 7.82 11.31 -8.41
N PRO A 95 7.44 12.39 -9.12
CA PRO A 95 7.28 13.71 -8.51
C PRO A 95 6.32 13.72 -7.32
N VAL A 96 5.21 12.96 -7.39
CA VAL A 96 4.26 12.83 -6.27
C VAL A 96 4.93 12.18 -5.06
N VAL A 97 5.65 11.07 -5.26
CA VAL A 97 6.40 10.36 -4.21
C VAL A 97 7.49 11.25 -3.62
N ARG A 98 8.31 11.88 -4.46
CA ARG A 98 9.38 12.80 -4.04
C ARG A 98 8.83 13.95 -3.21
N ASN A 99 7.77 14.60 -3.68
CA ASN A 99 7.16 15.73 -2.97
C ASN A 99 6.51 15.27 -1.66
N PHE A 100 5.95 14.05 -1.61
CA PHE A 100 5.43 13.47 -0.36
C PHE A 100 6.52 13.32 0.70
N ILE A 101 7.66 12.76 0.31
CA ILE A 101 8.79 12.54 1.21
C ILE A 101 9.31 13.89 1.70
N LEU A 102 9.50 14.85 0.79
CA LEU A 102 9.98 16.19 1.15
C LEU A 102 9.02 16.94 2.08
N SER A 103 7.70 16.76 1.96
CA SER A 103 6.72 17.42 2.82
C SER A 103 6.51 16.75 4.18
N ASN A 104 7.12 15.58 4.42
CA ASN A 104 6.93 14.77 5.64
C ASN A 104 8.26 14.32 6.28
N ASN A 105 9.39 14.89 5.84
CA ASN A 105 10.71 14.72 6.44
C ASN A 105 10.94 15.69 7.60
#